data_AF-A0A0G4G9W2-F1
#
_entry.id   AF-A0A0G4G9W2-F1
#
_cell.length_a   1.000
_cell.length_b   1.000
_cell.length_c   1.000
_cell.angle_alpha   90.00
_cell.angle_beta   90.00
_cell.angle_gamma   90.00
#
_symmetry.space_group_name_H-M   'P 1'
#
loop_
_entity.id
_entity.type
_entity.pdbx_description
1 polymer ?
#
loop_
_entity_poly.entity_id
_entity_poly.type
_entity_poly.pdbx_seq_one_letter_code
_entity_poly.pdbx_strand_id
1 'polypeptide(L)'
;MQSTSPLTTAREGGDDSLQNPFSLPSDEEIFMMREQERRKRMEERKQQQSLKVEDKMTACSRMRRIQRVDQDTGTGGLPNTLQGSAGGATGGSGAGGAGPSGTQQGGAGGAGGSGGGSKQDRSKNTDSLQKSLKREPAREKETVRDFIAKKREMFLVQMSLDIKKAEILKLHEQAAMKEFALKKSQKMLEEDVTRFDAFLTANDTKAHEALVEAETLMREKQARVQRIKHLRTQISVVESEISKHREQATECRKYRAFLDRLTPQEWTMKKVAEKAQRKALRRERYLSKKQEEADAVLQKDIMDLESQLETELQQEEKTRRGKGAEDYKKEVEDSFEKKKRAAKRKAKQQMENADKEYEDVSSGEELPLYFKEPKQLLEVFKALEEQNLFLIQNGQEAEQRQVTEQRDECRTLQQTLSAKTERSSQDQMLKELTNKVLQVYLACGFEQQEKDRRVDPLKLLEQIEVKLEELLASLEDYPEKLVEELEREKERERRKRVRDAKIALQNKKAAERLAASQKRSQEPVKRRVGKLIMFRSPPVKQERKVVVRDETAELAELEQKLFFS
;
A
#
# COMPACT_ATOMS: atom_id res chain seq x y z
N MET A 1 -25.46 30.64 22.40
CA MET A 1 -25.17 29.72 23.52
C MET A 1 -25.25 28.31 22.98
N GLN A 2 -24.28 27.45 23.34
CA GLN A 2 -24.28 25.98 23.11
C GLN A 2 -24.26 25.56 21.61
N SER A 3 -23.74 24.40 21.23
CA SER A 3 -23.24 23.26 22.03
C SER A 3 -21.87 22.75 21.54
N THR A 4 -21.20 22.00 22.43
CA THR A 4 -19.88 21.39 22.24
C THR A 4 -19.98 19.94 21.76
N SER A 5 -19.01 19.49 20.97
CA SER A 5 -18.79 18.06 20.66
C SER A 5 -18.50 17.23 21.91
N PRO A 6 -18.57 15.89 21.81
CA PRO A 6 -17.31 15.16 21.95
C PRO A 6 -17.07 14.00 20.95
N LEU A 7 -15.78 13.66 20.81
CA LEU A 7 -15.20 12.36 20.39
C LEU A 7 -15.79 11.21 21.24
N THR A 8 -15.69 9.89 20.94
CA THR A 8 -14.78 9.02 20.16
C THR A 8 -15.52 7.66 20.05
N THR A 9 -15.34 6.77 19.06
CA THR A 9 -14.18 5.90 18.81
C THR A 9 -14.34 5.17 17.46
N ALA A 10 -13.22 4.77 16.83
CA ALA A 10 -13.21 3.88 15.67
C ALA A 10 -12.56 2.53 16.03
N ARG A 11 -13.25 1.42 15.73
CA ARG A 11 -12.78 0.02 15.70
C ARG A 11 -13.97 -0.84 15.22
N GLU A 12 -13.82 -1.87 14.40
CA GLU A 12 -12.65 -2.48 13.77
C GLU A 12 -13.14 -3.20 12.49
N GLY A 13 -12.39 -3.13 11.38
CA GLY A 13 -12.67 -3.95 10.19
C GLY A 13 -12.12 -5.35 10.42
N GLY A 14 -13.00 -6.33 10.67
CA GLY A 14 -12.63 -7.71 10.98
C GLY A 14 -12.51 -8.60 9.75
N ASP A 15 -11.40 -9.32 9.67
CA ASP A 15 -11.07 -10.37 8.71
C ASP A 15 -12.09 -11.53 8.73
N ASP A 16 -12.77 -11.77 7.60
CA ASP A 16 -13.80 -12.80 7.40
C ASP A 16 -13.26 -14.26 7.36
N SER A 17 -11.97 -14.48 7.66
CA SER A 17 -11.32 -15.79 7.50
C SER A 17 -11.01 -16.56 8.80
N LEU A 18 -11.36 -16.05 9.98
CA LEU A 18 -11.04 -16.65 11.29
C LEU A 18 -12.24 -16.84 12.25
N GLN A 19 -13.44 -17.10 11.72
CA GLN A 19 -14.60 -17.40 12.56
C GLN A 19 -14.56 -18.85 13.08
N ASN A 20 -14.50 -19.01 14.40
CA ASN A 20 -14.37 -20.31 15.07
C ASN A 20 -15.58 -21.22 14.75
N PRO A 21 -15.38 -22.43 14.15
CA PRO A 21 -16.48 -23.32 13.75
C PRO A 21 -17.28 -23.92 14.91
N PHE A 22 -16.84 -23.71 16.17
CA PHE A 22 -17.57 -24.07 17.38
C PHE A 22 -18.12 -22.85 18.15
N SER A 23 -18.07 -21.65 17.57
CA SER A 23 -18.85 -20.53 18.08
C SER A 23 -20.34 -20.79 17.83
N LEU A 24 -21.17 -20.66 18.85
CA LEU A 24 -22.61 -20.60 18.66
C LEU A 24 -22.93 -19.36 17.78
N PRO A 25 -23.72 -19.51 16.70
CA PRO A 25 -24.22 -18.37 15.94
C PRO A 25 -25.06 -17.46 16.85
N SER A 26 -25.18 -16.19 16.50
CA SER A 26 -26.06 -15.28 17.24
C SER A 26 -27.52 -15.74 17.17
N ASP A 27 -28.33 -15.41 18.19
CA ASP A 27 -29.74 -15.82 18.20
C ASP A 27 -30.49 -15.33 16.94
N GLU A 28 -30.16 -14.15 16.43
CA GLU A 28 -30.71 -13.62 15.16
C GLU A 28 -30.35 -14.51 13.95
N GLU A 29 -29.12 -15.01 13.86
CA GLU A 29 -28.70 -15.97 12.82
C GLU A 29 -29.39 -17.33 13.00
N ILE A 30 -29.61 -17.80 14.23
CA ILE A 30 -30.35 -19.03 14.53
C ILE A 30 -31.81 -18.90 14.10
N PHE A 31 -32.47 -17.76 14.40
CA PHE A 31 -33.82 -17.48 13.94
C PHE A 31 -33.88 -17.38 12.41
N MET A 32 -32.95 -16.69 11.77
CA MET A 32 -32.87 -16.57 10.31
C MET A 32 -32.65 -17.92 9.63
N MET A 33 -31.75 -18.78 10.15
CA MET A 33 -31.58 -20.14 9.63
C MET A 33 -32.82 -21.00 9.83
N ARG A 34 -33.50 -20.91 10.98
CA ARG A 34 -34.74 -21.67 11.25
C ARG A 34 -35.90 -21.20 10.35
N GLU A 35 -36.02 -19.91 10.08
CA GLU A 35 -37.00 -19.35 9.14
C GLU A 35 -36.70 -19.83 7.70
N GLN A 36 -35.43 -19.80 7.28
CA GLN A 36 -34.99 -20.30 5.98
C GLN A 36 -35.21 -21.82 5.83
N GLU A 37 -34.92 -22.62 6.85
CA GLU A 37 -35.19 -24.07 6.86
C GLU A 37 -36.70 -24.33 6.74
N ARG A 38 -37.52 -23.61 7.53
CA ARG A 38 -38.98 -23.72 7.46
C ARG A 38 -39.51 -23.33 6.07
N ARG A 39 -38.93 -22.29 5.44
CA ARG A 39 -39.26 -21.87 4.08
C ARG A 39 -38.90 -22.94 3.04
N LYS A 40 -37.66 -23.45 3.06
CA LYS A 40 -37.22 -24.56 2.20
C LYS A 40 -38.12 -25.80 2.35
N ARG A 41 -38.46 -26.18 3.59
CA ARG A 41 -39.32 -27.35 3.87
C ARG A 41 -40.76 -27.16 3.42
N MET A 42 -41.29 -25.93 3.43
CA MET A 42 -42.58 -25.58 2.81
C MET A 42 -42.53 -25.63 1.28
N GLU A 43 -41.41 -25.17 0.70
CA GLU A 43 -41.18 -25.12 -0.75
C GLU A 43 -41.01 -26.53 -1.34
N GLU A 44 -40.22 -27.38 -0.68
CA GLU A 44 -40.12 -28.82 -0.97
C GLU A 44 -41.46 -29.55 -0.84
N ARG A 45 -42.30 -29.18 0.14
CA ARG A 45 -43.65 -29.74 0.28
C ARG A 45 -44.54 -29.35 -0.88
N LYS A 46 -44.51 -28.08 -1.32
CA LYS A 46 -45.25 -27.62 -2.51
C LYS A 46 -44.77 -28.35 -3.77
N GLN A 47 -43.47 -28.50 -3.97
CA GLN A 47 -42.89 -29.26 -5.10
C GLN A 47 -43.25 -30.75 -5.04
N GLN A 48 -43.22 -31.37 -3.87
CA GLN A 48 -43.68 -32.77 -3.69
C GLN A 48 -45.20 -32.92 -3.80
N GLN A 49 -45.98 -31.83 -3.71
CA GLN A 49 -47.43 -31.83 -3.87
C GLN A 49 -47.85 -31.67 -5.34
N SER A 50 -47.07 -30.95 -6.16
CA SER A 50 -47.33 -30.80 -7.61
C SER A 50 -46.90 -32.00 -8.46
N LEU A 51 -45.99 -32.84 -7.98
CA LEU A 51 -45.58 -34.08 -8.66
C LEU A 51 -46.64 -35.19 -8.53
N LYS A 52 -46.73 -36.08 -9.54
CA LYS A 52 -47.58 -37.29 -9.45
C LYS A 52 -46.95 -38.33 -8.53
N VAL A 53 -47.74 -39.31 -8.09
CA VAL A 53 -47.28 -40.34 -7.12
C VAL A 53 -46.11 -41.17 -7.67
N GLU A 54 -46.11 -41.45 -8.97
CA GLU A 54 -45.05 -42.16 -9.69
C GLU A 54 -43.73 -41.37 -9.79
N ASP A 55 -43.80 -40.04 -9.85
CA ASP A 55 -42.62 -39.14 -9.91
C ASP A 55 -41.98 -38.89 -8.53
N LYS A 56 -42.61 -39.33 -7.44
CA LYS A 56 -42.14 -39.08 -6.07
C LYS A 56 -41.12 -40.14 -5.64
N MET A 57 -39.85 -39.74 -5.53
CA MET A 57 -38.82 -40.58 -4.91
C MET A 57 -39.19 -40.94 -3.46
N THR A 58 -39.34 -42.25 -3.21
CA THR A 58 -39.51 -42.84 -1.88
C THR A 58 -38.34 -42.47 -0.95
N ALA A 59 -38.64 -42.29 0.34
CA ALA A 59 -37.68 -41.78 1.32
C ALA A 59 -36.39 -42.63 1.41
N CYS A 60 -36.50 -43.95 1.22
CA CYS A 60 -35.36 -44.87 1.24
C CYS A 60 -34.36 -44.60 0.08
N SER A 61 -34.85 -44.20 -1.09
CA SER A 61 -34.00 -43.83 -2.25
C SER A 61 -33.36 -42.45 -2.11
N ARG A 62 -33.96 -41.52 -1.34
CA ARG A 62 -33.31 -40.25 -0.97
C ARG A 62 -32.12 -40.47 -0.04
N MET A 63 -32.29 -41.29 1.01
CA MET A 63 -31.22 -41.58 1.98
C MET A 63 -29.96 -42.20 1.32
N ARG A 64 -30.14 -43.13 0.36
CA ARG A 64 -29.02 -43.80 -0.32
C ARG A 64 -28.15 -42.89 -1.20
N ARG A 65 -28.60 -41.69 -1.55
CA ARG A 65 -27.83 -40.75 -2.38
C ARG A 65 -26.81 -39.95 -1.57
N ILE A 66 -27.07 -39.74 -0.28
CA ILE A 66 -26.20 -38.97 0.63
C ILE A 66 -24.98 -39.81 1.05
N GLN A 67 -25.13 -41.13 1.20
CA GLN A 67 -24.02 -42.05 1.55
C GLN A 67 -23.08 -42.43 0.38
N ARG A 68 -23.10 -41.73 -0.75
CA ARG A 68 -22.28 -42.05 -1.95
C ARG A 68 -21.49 -40.86 -2.50
N VAL A 69 -21.22 -39.84 -1.69
CA VAL A 69 -20.45 -38.66 -2.10
C VAL A 69 -19.10 -38.53 -1.36
N ASP A 70 -18.88 -39.29 -0.28
CA ASP A 70 -17.67 -39.21 0.58
C ASP A 70 -16.56 -40.24 0.26
N GLN A 71 -16.55 -40.85 -0.94
CA GLN A 71 -15.46 -41.74 -1.38
C GLN A 71 -15.12 -41.53 -2.85
N ASP A 72 -14.37 -40.47 -3.15
CA ASP A 72 -13.37 -40.42 -4.23
C ASP A 72 -12.58 -39.09 -4.22
N THR A 73 -11.50 -39.02 -3.44
CA THR A 73 -10.24 -38.32 -3.79
C THR A 73 -9.17 -38.67 -2.75
N GLY A 74 -8.16 -39.45 -3.15
CA GLY A 74 -7.11 -39.92 -2.24
C GLY A 74 -5.79 -40.22 -2.92
N THR A 75 -4.97 -39.18 -3.13
CA THR A 75 -3.52 -39.24 -3.47
C THR A 75 -2.93 -37.90 -2.98
N GLY A 76 -2.25 -37.79 -1.84
CA GLY A 76 -0.90 -38.31 -1.54
C GLY A 76 0.09 -37.13 -1.53
N GLY A 77 1.08 -37.00 -0.64
CA GLY A 77 1.47 -37.78 0.54
C GLY A 77 2.57 -37.03 1.32
N LEU A 78 2.92 -37.51 2.52
CA LEU A 78 4.11 -37.06 3.26
C LEU A 78 5.33 -37.91 2.86
N PRO A 79 6.57 -37.40 3.05
CA PRO A 79 7.32 -37.96 4.18
C PRO A 79 8.10 -36.93 5.03
N ASN A 80 8.35 -37.34 6.27
CA ASN A 80 9.20 -36.71 7.27
C ASN A 80 10.65 -37.26 7.15
N THR A 81 11.68 -36.58 7.69
CA THR A 81 12.76 -37.15 8.56
C THR A 81 13.85 -36.13 8.91
N LEU A 82 14.36 -36.27 10.14
CA LEU A 82 15.38 -35.48 10.85
C LEU A 82 16.83 -35.62 10.35
N GLN A 83 17.61 -34.52 10.47
CA GLN A 83 18.95 -34.42 11.11
C GLN A 83 19.40 -32.93 11.03
N GLY A 84 20.22 -32.35 11.92
CA GLY A 84 20.76 -32.84 13.19
C GLY A 84 22.05 -32.09 13.61
N SER A 85 22.09 -31.59 14.84
CA SER A 85 23.31 -31.29 15.65
C SER A 85 24.11 -29.97 15.47
N ALA A 86 24.58 -29.51 16.66
CA ALA A 86 25.91 -28.94 16.97
C ALA A 86 26.13 -27.41 17.10
N GLY A 87 26.62 -27.01 18.29
CA GLY A 87 27.41 -25.79 18.55
C GLY A 87 26.63 -24.55 19.03
N GLY A 88 26.79 -24.01 20.24
CA GLY A 88 27.54 -24.45 21.42
C GLY A 88 28.48 -23.38 22.00
N ALA A 89 28.29 -23.03 23.29
CA ALA A 89 29.19 -22.23 24.16
C ALA A 89 29.35 -20.73 23.76
N THR A 90 29.68 -19.73 24.60
CA THR A 90 29.96 -19.51 26.05
C THR A 90 29.35 -18.13 26.42
N GLY A 91 29.09 -17.67 27.66
CA GLY A 91 29.66 -17.98 28.98
C GLY A 91 30.60 -16.85 29.46
N GLY A 92 30.30 -16.20 30.60
CA GLY A 92 31.10 -15.10 31.24
C GLY A 92 30.36 -13.75 31.25
N SER A 93 29.97 -13.08 32.35
CA SER A 93 30.34 -13.08 33.80
C SER A 93 31.62 -12.33 34.18
N GLY A 94 31.53 -11.46 35.20
CA GLY A 94 32.65 -10.74 35.86
C GLY A 94 32.79 -9.28 35.38
N ALA A 95 32.69 -8.19 36.16
CA ALA A 95 32.91 -7.88 37.59
C ALA A 95 34.38 -7.63 38.01
N GLY A 96 34.61 -6.49 38.69
CA GLY A 96 35.92 -6.03 39.21
C GLY A 96 36.81 -5.32 38.16
N GLY A 97 37.68 -4.37 38.51
CA GLY A 97 37.96 -3.75 39.81
C GLY A 97 39.38 -3.15 39.87
N ALA A 98 39.61 -2.26 40.85
CA ALA A 98 40.92 -1.71 41.28
C ALA A 98 41.68 -0.73 40.33
N GLY A 99 42.37 0.24 40.96
CA GLY A 99 43.41 1.07 40.32
C GLY A 99 44.78 0.38 40.32
N PRO A 100 45.90 1.12 40.13
CA PRO A 100 46.46 1.81 41.29
C PRO A 100 47.19 3.17 41.02
N SER A 101 47.74 3.69 42.11
CA SER A 101 48.63 4.85 42.30
C SER A 101 49.87 4.99 41.39
N GLY A 102 50.43 6.21 41.31
CA GLY A 102 51.84 6.38 41.73
C GLY A 102 52.77 7.37 40.99
N THR A 103 53.00 8.54 41.60
CA THR A 103 54.33 8.97 42.11
C THR A 103 55.53 9.26 41.15
N GLN A 104 55.82 10.58 41.01
CA GLN A 104 57.14 11.26 41.14
C GLN A 104 58.30 11.23 40.10
N GLN A 105 58.92 12.42 40.03
CA GLN A 105 60.37 12.76 40.05
C GLN A 105 61.25 12.78 38.79
N GLY A 106 61.99 13.90 38.70
CA GLY A 106 63.30 14.11 38.09
C GLY A 106 63.65 15.61 38.15
N GLY A 107 64.83 16.09 38.57
CA GLY A 107 66.00 15.43 39.14
C GLY A 107 67.33 16.01 38.59
N ALA A 108 68.27 16.38 39.48
CA ALA A 108 69.61 16.98 39.21
C ALA A 108 69.63 18.44 38.67
N GLY A 109 70.58 19.34 39.01
CA GLY A 109 71.86 19.24 39.74
C GLY A 109 73.08 19.24 38.80
N GLY A 110 74.21 19.94 39.01
CA GLY A 110 74.65 20.88 40.05
C GLY A 110 76.17 21.25 39.88
N ALA A 111 76.75 22.09 40.77
CA ALA A 111 78.18 22.52 40.84
C ALA A 111 78.75 23.32 39.64
N GLY A 112 79.82 24.15 39.68
CA GLY A 112 80.75 24.65 40.73
C GLY A 112 82.13 24.99 40.09
N GLY A 113 83.00 25.91 40.53
CA GLY A 113 82.98 26.94 41.60
C GLY A 113 84.41 27.50 41.90
N SER A 114 84.54 28.56 42.74
CA SER A 114 85.78 29.06 43.41
C SER A 114 86.75 30.07 42.72
N GLY A 115 87.21 31.06 43.51
CA GLY A 115 88.49 31.80 43.38
C GLY A 115 88.61 32.91 42.32
N GLY A 116 89.34 34.02 42.51
CA GLY A 116 90.11 34.55 43.66
C GLY A 116 90.94 35.76 43.21
N GLY A 117 90.90 36.90 43.93
CA GLY A 117 91.30 38.21 43.38
C GLY A 117 92.80 38.58 43.35
N SER A 118 93.09 39.81 42.89
CA SER A 118 94.28 40.58 43.31
C SER A 118 94.16 42.08 43.00
N LYS A 119 94.82 42.91 43.82
CA LYS A 119 94.84 44.39 43.78
C LYS A 119 95.94 44.94 42.84
N GLN A 120 95.78 46.20 42.41
CA GLN A 120 96.73 47.33 42.45
C GLN A 120 96.46 48.27 41.26
N ASP A 121 96.07 49.53 41.43
CA ASP A 121 96.76 50.65 42.11
C ASP A 121 97.95 51.18 41.31
N ARG A 122 97.79 52.36 40.70
CA ARG A 122 98.92 53.23 40.33
C ARG A 122 98.56 54.71 40.33
N SER A 123 99.00 55.33 41.42
CA SER A 123 99.27 56.75 41.65
C SER A 123 99.41 57.67 40.41
N LYS A 124 98.75 58.81 40.54
CA LYS A 124 99.21 60.19 40.30
C LYS A 124 100.69 60.41 39.91
N ASN A 125 100.86 61.52 39.19
CA ASN A 125 101.92 62.53 39.30
C ASN A 125 103.04 62.53 38.24
N THR A 126 102.98 63.51 37.34
CA THR A 126 104.14 64.32 36.92
C THR A 126 103.62 65.69 36.47
N ASP A 127 103.45 66.61 37.42
CA ASP A 127 103.44 68.05 37.14
C ASP A 127 104.78 68.65 37.61
N SER A 128 105.24 69.67 36.90
CA SER A 128 106.35 70.59 37.21
C SER A 128 107.62 70.07 37.94
N LEU A 129 108.77 70.15 37.26
CA LEU A 129 109.85 71.12 37.53
C LEU A 129 110.97 70.85 36.51
N GLN A 130 111.22 71.74 35.56
CA GLN A 130 112.07 72.93 35.69
C GLN A 130 113.50 72.63 36.15
N LYS A 131 114.44 73.29 35.43
CA LYS A 131 115.76 73.73 35.90
C LYS A 131 116.80 72.60 36.18
N SER A 132 118.07 72.74 35.81
CA SER A 132 118.69 73.79 34.98
C SER A 132 120.20 73.57 34.80
N LEU A 133 120.75 74.33 33.84
CA LEU A 133 122.04 75.05 33.93
C LEU A 133 123.36 74.26 33.90
N LYS A 134 124.38 74.99 33.43
CA LYS A 134 125.82 74.86 33.74
C LYS A 134 126.43 73.51 33.35
N ARG A 135 127.17 73.41 32.24
CA ARG A 135 128.51 74.02 32.09
C ARG A 135 129.32 73.86 33.37
N GLU A 136 129.78 72.63 33.59
CA GLU A 136 130.79 72.25 34.59
C GLU A 136 132.13 73.00 34.39
N PRO A 137 133.00 73.06 35.41
CA PRO A 137 134.08 74.05 35.51
C PRO A 137 135.36 73.72 34.73
N ALA A 138 136.42 74.47 35.03
CA ALA A 138 137.71 74.45 34.35
C ALA A 138 138.34 73.05 34.22
N ARG A 139 138.99 72.81 33.07
CA ARG A 139 139.85 71.65 32.84
C ARG A 139 141.02 71.62 33.84
N GLU A 140 140.94 70.73 34.82
CA GLU A 140 142.16 70.21 35.44
C GLU A 140 142.97 69.45 34.38
N LYS A 141 144.31 69.59 34.43
CA LYS A 141 145.21 69.02 33.42
C LYS A 141 145.39 67.53 33.72
N GLU A 142 144.54 66.70 33.13
CA GLU A 142 144.59 65.24 33.25
C GLU A 142 146.00 64.68 32.99
N THR A 143 146.48 63.81 33.87
CA THR A 143 147.72 63.07 33.65
C THR A 143 147.53 62.05 32.53
N VAL A 144 148.59 61.74 31.76
CA VAL A 144 148.50 60.81 30.62
C VAL A 144 147.92 59.43 31.01
N ARG A 145 148.16 58.96 32.25
CA ARG A 145 147.55 57.73 32.78
C ARG A 145 146.03 57.84 32.95
N ASP A 146 145.53 58.97 33.44
CA ASP A 146 144.09 59.20 33.65
C ASP A 146 143.37 59.34 32.32
N PHE A 147 144.00 59.98 31.34
CA PHE A 147 143.50 60.02 29.96
C PHE A 147 143.41 58.62 29.34
N ILE A 148 144.43 57.77 29.54
CA ILE A 148 144.42 56.37 29.09
C ILE A 148 143.35 55.55 29.82
N ALA A 149 143.18 55.76 31.14
CA ALA A 149 142.15 55.10 31.93
C ALA A 149 140.74 55.49 31.47
N LYS A 150 140.45 56.80 31.35
CA LYS A 150 139.21 57.34 30.80
C LYS A 150 138.96 56.88 29.36
N LYS A 151 140.00 56.76 28.52
CA LYS A 151 139.86 56.19 27.17
C LYS A 151 139.52 54.70 27.17
N ARG A 152 140.08 53.90 28.09
CA ARG A 152 139.73 52.48 28.27
C ARG A 152 138.33 52.29 28.82
N GLU A 153 137.95 53.08 29.82
CA GLU A 153 136.60 53.12 30.38
C GLU A 153 135.57 53.52 29.33
N MET A 154 135.82 54.60 28.58
CA MET A 154 135.03 55.04 27.43
C MET A 154 134.90 53.93 26.38
N PHE A 155 135.97 53.18 26.09
CA PHE A 155 135.93 52.07 25.13
C PHE A 155 135.17 50.84 25.65
N LEU A 156 135.26 50.53 26.95
CA LEU A 156 134.48 49.45 27.58
C LEU A 156 132.99 49.81 27.67
N VAL A 157 132.67 51.06 28.02
CA VAL A 157 131.30 51.58 27.98
C VAL A 157 130.78 51.55 26.54
N GLN A 158 131.55 52.04 25.56
CA GLN A 158 131.17 51.98 24.15
C GLN A 158 130.94 50.53 23.67
N MET A 159 131.87 49.61 23.94
CA MET A 159 131.75 48.21 23.53
C MET A 159 130.57 47.50 24.21
N SER A 160 130.34 47.74 25.50
CA SER A 160 129.16 47.18 26.19
C SER A 160 127.85 47.79 25.67
N LEU A 161 127.85 49.09 25.34
CA LEU A 161 126.70 49.80 24.76
C LEU A 161 126.42 49.30 23.33
N ASP A 162 127.44 48.99 22.53
CA ASP A 162 127.28 48.42 21.19
C ASP A 162 126.85 46.94 21.23
N ILE A 163 127.34 46.14 22.19
CA ILE A 163 126.80 44.80 22.49
C ILE A 163 125.31 44.88 22.89
N LYS A 164 124.94 45.85 23.75
CA LYS A 164 123.55 46.06 24.15
C LYS A 164 122.68 46.54 22.97
N LYS A 165 123.17 47.43 22.10
CA LYS A 165 122.49 47.81 20.86
C LYS A 165 122.25 46.59 19.96
N ALA A 166 123.27 45.76 19.74
CA ALA A 166 123.15 44.57 18.90
C ALA A 166 122.10 43.58 19.44
N GLU A 167 122.08 43.34 20.76
CA GLU A 167 121.06 42.47 21.38
C GLU A 167 119.67 43.13 21.36
N ILE A 168 119.55 44.45 21.54
CA ILE A 168 118.28 45.19 21.40
C ILE A 168 117.73 45.10 19.96
N LEU A 169 118.58 45.20 18.94
CA LEU A 169 118.20 45.05 17.54
C LEU A 169 117.72 43.63 17.22
N LYS A 170 118.44 42.61 17.69
CA LYS A 170 118.06 41.20 17.56
C LYS A 170 116.74 40.89 18.27
N LEU A 171 116.50 41.46 19.45
CA LEU A 171 115.21 41.34 20.15
C LEU A 171 114.09 42.08 19.41
N HIS A 172 114.35 43.24 18.80
CA HIS A 172 113.39 43.92 17.93
C HIS A 172 113.05 43.09 16.69
N GLU A 173 114.03 42.48 16.03
CA GLU A 173 113.82 41.61 14.87
C GLU A 173 112.98 40.37 15.25
N GLN A 174 113.31 39.70 16.37
CA GLN A 174 112.51 38.59 16.87
C GLN A 174 111.09 39.00 17.30
N ALA A 175 110.92 40.20 17.86
CA ALA A 175 109.61 40.75 18.20
C ALA A 175 108.80 41.05 16.92
N ALA A 176 109.38 41.72 15.93
CA ALA A 176 108.74 42.05 14.66
C ALA A 176 108.34 40.79 13.87
N MET A 177 109.17 39.74 13.85
CA MET A 177 108.83 38.46 13.22
C MET A 177 107.66 37.76 13.94
N LYS A 178 107.61 37.81 15.28
CA LYS A 178 106.47 37.29 16.06
C LYS A 178 105.21 38.13 15.85
N GLU A 179 105.31 39.45 15.82
CA GLU A 179 104.20 40.36 15.56
C GLU A 179 103.63 40.14 14.15
N PHE A 180 104.48 39.98 13.14
CA PHE A 180 104.05 39.63 11.79
C PHE A 180 103.35 38.27 11.73
N ALA A 181 103.88 37.25 12.41
CA ALA A 181 103.26 35.93 12.50
C ALA A 181 101.89 35.98 13.22
N LEU A 182 101.80 36.70 14.34
CA LEU A 182 100.56 36.93 15.07
C LEU A 182 99.54 37.68 14.22
N LYS A 183 99.94 38.75 13.54
CA LYS A 183 99.07 39.56 12.66
C LYS A 183 98.57 38.76 11.46
N LYS A 184 99.39 37.86 10.91
CA LYS A 184 98.96 36.89 9.89
C LYS A 184 97.94 35.89 10.46
N SER A 185 98.19 35.35 11.66
CA SER A 185 97.24 34.44 12.32
C SER A 185 95.92 35.12 12.67
N GLN A 186 95.96 36.36 13.16
CA GLN A 186 94.79 37.18 13.44
C GLN A 186 93.99 37.40 12.16
N LYS A 187 94.65 37.80 11.06
CA LYS A 187 93.97 37.99 9.78
C LYS A 187 93.30 36.71 9.26
N MET A 188 93.96 35.55 9.38
CA MET A 188 93.34 34.26 9.03
C MET A 188 92.09 34.00 9.85
N LEU A 189 92.12 34.29 11.16
CA LEU A 189 90.96 34.11 12.04
C LEU A 189 89.83 35.12 11.75
N GLU A 190 90.16 36.37 11.42
CA GLU A 190 89.20 37.38 10.95
C GLU A 190 88.54 36.94 9.63
N GLU A 191 89.32 36.43 8.68
CA GLU A 191 88.79 35.85 7.44
C GLU A 191 87.85 34.66 7.73
N ASP A 192 88.22 33.76 8.66
CA ASP A 192 87.38 32.63 9.03
C ASP A 192 86.09 33.06 9.76
N VAL A 193 86.14 34.06 10.65
CA VAL A 193 84.92 34.65 11.25
C VAL A 193 83.98 35.19 10.17
N THR A 194 84.50 35.97 9.20
CA THR A 194 83.65 36.48 8.10
C THR A 194 83.06 35.37 7.23
N ARG A 195 83.78 34.24 7.05
CA ARG A 195 83.28 33.04 6.35
C ARG A 195 82.19 32.33 7.17
N PHE A 196 82.32 32.25 8.49
CA PHE A 196 81.29 31.68 9.36
C PHE A 196 80.02 32.55 9.38
N ASP A 197 80.15 33.87 9.49
CA ASP A 197 79.00 34.79 9.44
C ASP A 197 78.30 34.74 8.07
N ALA A 198 79.06 34.68 6.98
CA ALA A 198 78.52 34.46 5.63
C ALA A 198 77.83 33.09 5.48
N PHE A 199 78.35 32.04 6.13
CA PHE A 199 77.74 30.70 6.13
C PHE A 199 76.44 30.67 6.94
N LEU A 200 76.41 31.29 8.13
CA LEU A 200 75.21 31.36 8.97
C LEU A 200 74.11 32.15 8.27
N THR A 201 74.43 33.33 7.73
CA THR A 201 73.46 34.13 6.95
C THR A 201 72.98 33.41 5.68
N ALA A 202 73.84 32.66 4.98
CA ALA A 202 73.43 31.81 3.85
C ALA A 202 72.56 30.61 4.26
N ASN A 203 72.70 30.10 5.49
CA ASN A 203 71.86 29.04 6.03
C ASN A 203 70.49 29.59 6.46
N ASP A 204 70.48 30.69 7.21
CA ASP A 204 69.26 31.36 7.69
C ASP A 204 68.39 31.85 6.51
N THR A 205 69.00 32.42 5.47
CA THR A 205 68.28 32.81 4.24
C THR A 205 67.70 31.59 3.55
N LYS A 206 68.46 30.52 3.35
CA LYS A 206 67.96 29.27 2.74
C LYS A 206 66.86 28.59 3.56
N ALA A 207 66.94 28.65 4.89
CA ALA A 207 65.90 28.14 5.79
C ALA A 207 64.62 28.99 5.71
N HIS A 208 64.77 30.32 5.60
CA HIS A 208 63.65 31.24 5.40
C HIS A 208 63.01 31.09 4.02
N GLU A 209 63.80 30.94 2.95
CA GLU A 209 63.33 30.64 1.60
C GLU A 209 62.48 29.35 1.57
N ALA A 210 62.97 28.27 2.20
CA ALA A 210 62.23 27.01 2.30
C ALA A 210 60.93 27.15 3.11
N LEU A 211 60.90 28.00 4.15
CA LEU A 211 59.70 28.31 4.92
C LEU A 211 58.68 29.09 4.08
N VAL A 212 59.12 30.10 3.34
CA VAL A 212 58.25 30.90 2.44
C VAL A 212 57.72 30.04 1.28
N GLU A 213 58.54 29.16 0.70
CA GLU A 213 58.08 28.20 -0.30
C GLU A 213 57.01 27.26 0.29
N ALA A 214 57.23 26.70 1.48
CA ALA A 214 56.23 25.88 2.16
C ALA A 214 54.93 26.67 2.48
N GLU A 215 55.02 27.93 2.89
CA GLU A 215 53.85 28.77 3.16
C GLU A 215 53.06 29.07 1.87
N THR A 216 53.73 29.42 0.77
CA THR A 216 53.06 29.68 -0.51
C THR A 216 52.35 28.43 -1.03
N LEU A 217 52.98 27.25 -0.96
CA LEU A 217 52.36 25.96 -1.29
C LEU A 217 51.15 25.64 -0.39
N MET A 218 51.23 25.92 0.91
CA MET A 218 50.08 25.78 1.81
C MET A 218 48.94 26.74 1.45
N ARG A 219 49.26 27.99 1.09
CA ARG A 219 48.29 29.02 0.68
C ARG A 219 47.57 28.63 -0.61
N GLU A 220 48.31 28.14 -1.61
CA GLU A 220 47.74 27.59 -2.84
C GLU A 220 46.84 26.37 -2.57
N LYS A 221 47.31 25.42 -1.74
CA LYS A 221 46.50 24.26 -1.33
C LYS A 221 45.19 24.70 -0.67
N GLN A 222 45.25 25.70 0.21
CA GLN A 222 44.06 26.23 0.88
C GLN A 222 43.10 26.91 -0.09
N ALA A 223 43.60 27.67 -1.07
CA ALA A 223 42.79 28.25 -2.14
C ALA A 223 42.12 27.17 -3.01
N ARG A 224 42.84 26.11 -3.40
CA ARG A 224 42.28 24.95 -4.13
C ARG A 224 41.20 24.24 -3.30
N VAL A 225 41.41 24.05 -2.00
CA VAL A 225 40.40 23.48 -1.09
C VAL A 225 39.15 24.37 -0.97
N GLN A 226 39.30 25.70 -0.89
CA GLN A 226 38.16 26.63 -0.93
C GLN A 226 37.41 26.54 -2.26
N ARG A 227 38.11 26.45 -3.40
CA ARG A 227 37.47 26.26 -4.71
C ARG A 227 36.70 24.94 -4.78
N ILE A 228 37.25 23.83 -4.26
CA ILE A 228 36.55 22.55 -4.15
C ILE A 228 35.29 22.68 -3.28
N LYS A 229 35.36 23.36 -2.13
CA LYS A 229 34.18 23.60 -1.28
C LYS A 229 33.09 24.37 -2.04
N HIS A 230 33.46 25.46 -2.73
CA HIS A 230 32.52 26.24 -3.54
C HIS A 230 31.86 25.41 -4.66
N LEU A 231 32.65 24.62 -5.39
CA LEU A 231 32.13 23.72 -6.44
C LEU A 231 31.19 22.66 -5.86
N ARG A 232 31.48 22.10 -4.67
CA ARG A 232 30.57 21.16 -3.97
C ARG A 232 29.24 21.83 -3.59
N THR A 233 29.26 23.08 -3.14
CA THR A 233 28.04 23.85 -2.88
C THR A 233 27.24 24.08 -4.17
N GLN A 234 27.90 24.43 -5.28
CA GLN A 234 27.23 24.57 -6.59
C GLN A 234 26.61 23.25 -7.08
N ILE A 235 27.33 22.13 -6.95
CA ILE A 235 26.81 20.79 -7.28
C ILE A 235 25.55 20.50 -6.45
N SER A 236 25.58 20.73 -5.14
CA SER A 236 24.43 20.49 -4.25
C SER A 236 23.20 21.36 -4.61
N VAL A 237 23.40 22.61 -5.05
CA VAL A 237 22.30 23.44 -5.57
C VAL A 237 21.71 22.81 -6.84
N VAL A 238 22.55 22.48 -7.83
CA VAL A 238 22.08 21.87 -9.10
C VAL A 238 21.42 20.50 -8.86
N GLU A 239 21.90 19.70 -7.92
CA GLU A 239 21.26 18.43 -7.51
C GLU A 239 19.85 18.67 -6.94
N SER A 240 19.66 19.71 -6.13
CA SER A 240 18.35 20.07 -5.59
C SER A 240 17.38 20.57 -6.68
N GLU A 241 17.87 21.34 -7.65
CA GLU A 241 17.11 21.78 -8.83
C GLU A 241 16.73 20.59 -9.72
N ILE A 242 17.65 19.65 -9.92
CA ILE A 242 17.39 18.39 -10.63
C ILE A 242 16.33 17.55 -9.92
N SER A 243 16.34 17.45 -8.58
CA SER A 243 15.28 16.73 -7.84
C SER A 243 13.92 17.38 -8.06
N LYS A 244 13.83 18.70 -7.84
CA LYS A 244 12.61 19.48 -8.06
C LYS A 244 12.05 19.32 -9.47
N HIS A 245 12.91 19.40 -10.50
CA HIS A 245 12.47 19.22 -11.89
C HIS A 245 12.12 17.77 -12.23
N ARG A 246 12.75 16.77 -11.59
CA ARG A 246 12.34 15.36 -11.70
C ARG A 246 10.95 15.14 -11.10
N GLU A 247 10.70 15.67 -9.91
CA GLU A 247 9.40 15.60 -9.24
C GLU A 247 8.30 16.24 -10.10
N GLN A 248 8.51 17.48 -10.55
CA GLN A 248 7.63 18.17 -11.51
C GLN A 248 7.41 17.35 -12.79
N ALA A 249 8.45 16.74 -13.35
CA ALA A 249 8.30 15.88 -14.53
C ALA A 249 7.48 14.60 -14.23
N THR A 250 7.56 14.03 -13.03
CA THR A 250 6.68 12.91 -12.64
C THR A 250 5.22 13.35 -12.47
N GLU A 251 4.95 14.54 -11.95
CA GLU A 251 3.61 15.12 -11.87
C GLU A 251 3.03 15.38 -13.26
N CYS A 252 3.78 16.05 -14.14
CA CYS A 252 3.39 16.26 -15.54
C CYS A 252 3.13 14.94 -16.28
N ARG A 253 3.90 13.87 -16.01
CA ARG A 253 3.62 12.53 -16.55
C ARG A 253 2.34 11.91 -16.00
N LYS A 254 2.04 12.08 -14.70
CA LYS A 254 0.77 11.63 -14.10
C LYS A 254 -0.42 12.37 -14.72
N TYR A 255 -0.33 13.70 -14.84
CA TYR A 255 -1.37 14.52 -15.47
C TYR A 255 -1.54 14.17 -16.96
N ARG A 256 -0.45 13.97 -17.70
CA ARG A 256 -0.53 13.48 -19.08
C ARG A 256 -1.21 12.12 -19.18
N ALA A 257 -0.82 11.14 -18.38
CA ALA A 257 -1.44 9.81 -18.37
C ALA A 257 -2.93 9.85 -17.99
N PHE A 258 -3.35 10.84 -17.19
CA PHE A 258 -4.76 11.11 -16.89
C PHE A 258 -5.49 11.74 -18.10
N LEU A 259 -4.91 12.76 -18.74
CA LEU A 259 -5.47 13.37 -19.95
C LEU A 259 -5.54 12.39 -21.12
N ASP A 260 -4.55 11.50 -21.28
CA ASP A 260 -4.52 10.45 -22.31
C ASP A 260 -5.67 9.43 -22.11
N ARG A 261 -6.10 9.19 -20.86
CA ARG A 261 -7.28 8.35 -20.54
C ARG A 261 -8.62 9.05 -20.81
N LEU A 262 -8.68 10.37 -20.62
CA LEU A 262 -9.88 11.18 -20.90
C LEU A 262 -10.00 11.60 -22.37
N THR A 263 -8.94 11.46 -23.15
CA THR A 263 -8.94 11.81 -24.57
C THR A 263 -9.76 10.80 -25.38
N PRO A 264 -10.74 11.24 -26.20
CA PRO A 264 -11.56 10.33 -27.01
C PRO A 264 -10.73 9.41 -27.92
N GLN A 265 -11.03 8.11 -27.90
CA GLN A 265 -10.25 7.11 -28.66
C GLN A 265 -10.31 7.32 -30.18
N GLU A 266 -11.43 7.83 -30.72
CA GLU A 266 -11.54 8.16 -32.14
C GLU A 266 -10.50 9.20 -32.57
N TRP A 267 -10.24 10.18 -31.72
CA TRP A 267 -9.25 11.23 -31.98
C TRP A 267 -7.83 10.68 -31.83
N THR A 268 -7.55 9.81 -30.85
CA THR A 268 -6.22 9.20 -30.72
C THR A 268 -5.94 8.27 -31.91
N MET A 269 -6.91 7.46 -32.33
CA MET A 269 -6.80 6.63 -33.55
C MET A 269 -6.56 7.48 -34.79
N LYS A 270 -7.30 8.58 -34.98
CA LYS A 270 -7.10 9.51 -36.11
C LYS A 270 -5.68 10.09 -36.12
N LYS A 271 -5.14 10.47 -34.96
CA LYS A 271 -3.77 11.03 -34.85
C LYS A 271 -2.66 9.97 -34.96
N VAL A 272 -2.89 8.75 -34.49
CA VAL A 272 -1.99 7.61 -34.73
C VAL A 272 -1.98 7.25 -36.21
N ALA A 273 -3.13 7.22 -36.88
CA ALA A 273 -3.23 7.00 -38.33
C ALA A 273 -2.53 8.10 -39.13
N GLU A 274 -2.69 9.37 -38.76
CA GLU A 274 -1.97 10.50 -39.38
C GLU A 274 -0.45 10.35 -39.20
N LYS A 275 0.04 9.96 -38.02
CA LYS A 275 1.46 9.66 -37.78
C LYS A 275 1.94 8.44 -38.59
N ALA A 276 1.12 7.40 -38.71
CA ALA A 276 1.43 6.21 -39.52
C ALA A 276 1.52 6.55 -41.02
N GLN A 277 0.62 7.41 -41.54
CA GLN A 277 0.69 7.93 -42.91
C GLN A 277 1.98 8.74 -43.14
N ARG A 278 2.33 9.66 -42.23
CA ARG A 278 3.60 10.42 -42.30
C ARG A 278 4.81 9.47 -42.31
N LYS A 279 4.81 8.43 -41.47
CA LYS A 279 5.86 7.40 -41.42
C LYS A 279 5.96 6.60 -42.72
N ALA A 280 4.81 6.15 -43.26
CA ALA A 280 4.74 5.44 -44.52
C ALA A 280 5.29 6.28 -45.68
N LEU A 281 4.88 7.55 -45.77
CA LEU A 281 5.33 8.48 -46.81
C LEU A 281 6.82 8.84 -46.70
N ARG A 282 7.42 8.81 -45.51
CA ARG A 282 8.88 8.90 -45.34
C ARG A 282 9.61 7.65 -45.86
N ARG A 283 9.12 6.45 -45.52
CA ARG A 283 9.66 5.18 -46.04
C ARG A 283 9.55 5.11 -47.55
N GLU A 284 8.39 5.46 -48.11
CA GLU A 284 8.13 5.51 -49.55
C GLU A 284 9.10 6.46 -50.26
N ARG A 285 9.31 7.68 -49.75
CA ARG A 285 10.30 8.62 -50.30
C ARG A 285 11.73 8.10 -50.23
N TYR A 286 12.12 7.43 -49.14
CA TYR A 286 13.44 6.81 -49.03
C TYR A 286 13.61 5.67 -50.04
N LEU A 287 12.61 4.79 -50.15
CA LEU A 287 12.60 3.67 -51.08
C LEU A 287 12.60 4.14 -52.54
N SER A 288 11.79 5.15 -52.90
CA SER A 288 11.78 5.77 -54.24
C SER A 288 13.17 6.27 -54.60
N LYS A 289 13.81 7.05 -53.72
CA LYS A 289 15.17 7.53 -53.96
C LYS A 289 16.18 6.39 -54.11
N LYS A 290 16.08 5.35 -53.28
CA LYS A 290 16.94 4.16 -53.39
C LYS A 290 16.68 3.34 -54.65
N GLN A 291 15.44 3.36 -55.15
CA GLN A 291 15.04 2.71 -56.39
C GLN A 291 15.59 3.47 -57.60
N GLU A 292 15.44 4.80 -57.62
CA GLU A 292 16.05 5.69 -58.62
C GLU A 292 17.58 5.51 -58.66
N GLU A 293 18.25 5.42 -57.49
CA GLU A 293 19.69 5.11 -57.40
C GLU A 293 20.03 3.72 -57.98
N ALA A 294 19.24 2.68 -57.67
CA ALA A 294 19.47 1.32 -58.17
C ALA A 294 19.18 1.17 -59.67
N ASP A 295 18.12 1.80 -60.17
CA ASP A 295 17.72 1.79 -61.58
C ASP A 295 18.72 2.59 -62.44
N ALA A 296 19.26 3.71 -61.94
CA ALA A 296 20.33 4.44 -62.60
C ALA A 296 21.64 3.64 -62.71
N VAL A 297 22.02 2.90 -61.65
CA VAL A 297 23.16 1.97 -61.69
C VAL A 297 22.90 0.83 -62.67
N LEU A 298 21.69 0.24 -62.65
CA LEU A 298 21.31 -0.82 -63.59
C LEU A 298 21.32 -0.35 -65.05
N GLN A 299 20.81 0.85 -65.32
CA GLN A 299 20.82 1.44 -66.66
C GLN A 299 22.25 1.65 -67.17
N LYS A 300 23.16 2.12 -66.30
CA LYS A 300 24.58 2.24 -66.61
C LYS A 300 25.24 0.88 -66.87
N ASP A 301 25.04 -0.09 -65.97
CA ASP A 301 25.57 -1.46 -66.12
C ASP A 301 25.09 -2.09 -67.45
N ILE A 302 23.84 -1.84 -67.87
CA ILE A 302 23.30 -2.31 -69.16
C ILE A 302 23.96 -1.60 -70.34
N MET A 303 24.09 -0.27 -70.29
CA MET A 303 24.71 0.51 -71.37
C MET A 303 26.19 0.17 -71.58
N ASP A 304 26.93 -0.05 -70.49
CA ASP A 304 28.33 -0.48 -70.52
C ASP A 304 28.45 -1.92 -71.10
N LEU A 305 27.51 -2.81 -70.79
CA LEU A 305 27.44 -4.16 -71.38
C LEU A 305 27.06 -4.15 -72.87
N GLU A 306 26.17 -3.24 -73.30
CA GLU A 306 25.74 -3.11 -74.70
C GLU A 306 26.87 -2.56 -75.57
N SER A 307 27.62 -1.58 -75.06
CA SER A 307 28.86 -1.09 -75.68
C SER A 307 29.93 -2.19 -75.80
N GLN A 308 30.13 -3.00 -74.74
CA GLN A 308 31.03 -4.16 -74.80
C GLN A 308 30.60 -5.17 -75.88
N LEU A 309 29.32 -5.56 -75.91
CA LEU A 309 28.78 -6.47 -76.93
C LEU A 309 29.03 -5.94 -78.35
N GLU A 310 28.74 -4.67 -78.59
CA GLU A 310 28.95 -4.06 -79.91
C GLU A 310 30.44 -4.05 -80.31
N THR A 311 31.36 -3.72 -79.40
CA THR A 311 32.81 -3.81 -79.69
C THR A 311 33.31 -5.24 -79.92
N GLU A 312 32.77 -6.23 -79.21
CA GLU A 312 33.15 -7.65 -79.34
C GLU A 312 32.66 -8.22 -80.69
N LEU A 313 31.43 -7.89 -81.09
CA LEU A 313 30.87 -8.25 -82.40
C LEU A 313 31.64 -7.57 -83.57
N GLN A 314 31.97 -6.28 -83.45
CA GLN A 314 32.75 -5.55 -84.46
C GLN A 314 34.21 -6.02 -84.58
N GLN A 315 34.75 -6.71 -83.58
CA GLN A 315 36.04 -7.39 -83.68
C GLN A 315 35.89 -8.70 -84.45
N GLU A 316 34.88 -9.50 -84.15
CA GLU A 316 34.69 -10.82 -84.78
C GLU A 316 34.31 -10.75 -86.26
N GLU A 317 33.51 -9.74 -86.69
CA GLU A 317 33.21 -9.51 -88.12
C GLU A 317 34.48 -9.30 -88.98
N LYS A 318 35.60 -8.91 -88.36
CA LYS A 318 36.89 -8.68 -89.04
C LYS A 318 37.78 -9.92 -89.07
N THR A 319 37.56 -10.90 -88.19
CA THR A 319 38.47 -12.05 -87.98
C THR A 319 38.00 -13.34 -88.63
N ARG A 320 36.68 -13.59 -88.72
CA ARG A 320 36.12 -14.90 -89.11
C ARG A 320 34.94 -14.79 -90.08
N ARG A 321 34.78 -15.79 -90.96
CA ARG A 321 33.67 -15.92 -91.92
C ARG A 321 33.25 -17.38 -92.07
N GLY A 322 31.94 -17.66 -92.02
CA GLY A 322 31.36 -19.00 -92.17
C GLY A 322 30.51 -19.43 -90.96
N LYS A 323 29.93 -20.65 -91.00
CA LYS A 323 28.97 -21.13 -89.98
C LYS A 323 29.42 -20.98 -88.53
N GLY A 324 30.70 -21.27 -88.23
CA GLY A 324 31.23 -21.15 -86.86
C GLY A 324 31.26 -19.71 -86.31
N ALA A 325 31.11 -18.69 -87.15
CA ALA A 325 30.96 -17.31 -86.70
C ALA A 325 29.53 -17.00 -86.21
N GLU A 326 28.50 -17.68 -86.73
CA GLU A 326 27.12 -17.54 -86.22
C GLU A 326 26.98 -18.19 -84.84
N ASP A 327 27.57 -19.38 -84.65
CA ASP A 327 27.56 -20.08 -83.36
C ASP A 327 28.27 -19.26 -82.27
N TYR A 328 29.43 -18.67 -82.57
CA TYR A 328 30.16 -17.80 -81.64
C TYR A 328 29.42 -16.48 -81.36
N LYS A 329 28.85 -15.84 -82.39
CA LYS A 329 28.01 -14.63 -82.21
C LYS A 329 26.86 -14.89 -81.24
N LYS A 330 26.19 -16.04 -81.38
CA LYS A 330 25.11 -16.46 -80.49
C LYS A 330 25.61 -16.73 -79.06
N GLU A 331 26.78 -17.33 -78.89
CA GLU A 331 27.41 -17.53 -77.58
C GLU A 331 27.74 -16.20 -76.87
N VAL A 332 28.21 -15.20 -77.62
CA VAL A 332 28.47 -13.84 -77.10
C VAL A 332 27.16 -13.12 -76.73
N GLU A 333 26.11 -13.23 -77.55
CA GLU A 333 24.77 -12.69 -77.26
C GLU A 333 24.14 -13.36 -76.01
N ASP A 334 24.21 -14.69 -75.89
CA ASP A 334 23.75 -15.43 -74.70
C ASP A 334 24.57 -15.06 -73.44
N SER A 335 25.88 -14.83 -73.59
CA SER A 335 26.77 -14.35 -72.53
C SER A 335 26.40 -12.95 -72.05
N PHE A 336 26.12 -12.03 -72.98
CA PHE A 336 25.60 -10.69 -72.69
C PHE A 336 24.25 -10.76 -71.94
N GLU A 337 23.29 -11.53 -72.42
CA GLU A 337 21.97 -11.65 -71.79
C GLU A 337 22.06 -12.28 -70.40
N LYS A 338 23.00 -13.22 -70.18
CA LYS A 338 23.34 -13.75 -68.86
C LYS A 338 23.92 -12.69 -67.91
N LYS A 339 24.82 -11.82 -68.40
CA LYS A 339 25.36 -10.67 -67.63
C LYS A 339 24.25 -9.65 -67.31
N LYS A 340 23.38 -9.33 -68.28
CA LYS A 340 22.22 -8.42 -68.14
C LYS A 340 21.22 -8.92 -67.09
N ARG A 341 20.94 -10.24 -67.06
CA ARG A 341 20.14 -10.88 -66.01
C ARG A 341 20.80 -10.83 -64.64
N ALA A 342 22.13 -10.99 -64.57
CA ALA A 342 22.87 -10.87 -63.30
C ALA A 342 22.84 -9.45 -62.73
N ALA A 343 23.00 -8.41 -63.57
CA ALA A 343 22.86 -7.01 -63.19
C ALA A 343 21.45 -6.71 -62.65
N LYS A 344 20.39 -7.13 -63.36
CA LYS A 344 18.99 -7.02 -62.88
C LYS A 344 18.77 -7.70 -61.53
N ARG A 345 19.35 -8.89 -61.31
CA ARG A 345 19.26 -9.59 -60.01
C ARG A 345 19.97 -8.81 -58.89
N LYS A 346 21.13 -8.22 -59.19
CA LYS A 346 21.91 -7.40 -58.25
C LYS A 346 21.15 -6.13 -57.85
N ALA A 347 20.55 -5.40 -58.80
CA ALA A 347 19.71 -4.23 -58.52
C ALA A 347 18.49 -4.60 -57.64
N LYS A 348 17.79 -5.71 -57.96
CA LYS A 348 16.70 -6.22 -57.11
C LYS A 348 17.15 -6.56 -55.69
N GLN A 349 18.34 -7.16 -55.53
CA GLN A 349 18.90 -7.49 -54.23
C GLN A 349 19.32 -6.24 -53.43
N GLN A 350 19.85 -5.21 -54.10
CA GLN A 350 20.11 -3.90 -53.49
C GLN A 350 18.82 -3.24 -52.99
N MET A 351 17.72 -3.36 -53.73
CA MET A 351 16.41 -2.89 -53.30
C MET A 351 15.85 -3.63 -52.08
N GLU A 352 15.95 -4.96 -52.07
CA GLU A 352 15.54 -5.77 -50.92
C GLU A 352 16.39 -5.47 -49.66
N ASN A 353 17.66 -5.11 -49.84
CA ASN A 353 18.53 -4.68 -48.75
C ASN A 353 18.17 -3.26 -48.25
N ALA A 354 17.87 -2.31 -49.15
CA ALA A 354 17.49 -0.95 -48.76
C ALA A 354 16.20 -0.90 -47.92
N ASP A 355 15.23 -1.78 -48.19
CA ASP A 355 14.02 -1.86 -47.36
C ASP A 355 14.27 -2.51 -45.98
N LYS A 356 15.29 -3.35 -45.86
CA LYS A 356 15.77 -3.90 -44.58
C LYS A 356 16.65 -2.91 -43.79
N GLU A 357 17.35 -2.03 -44.50
CA GLU A 357 18.20 -0.96 -43.94
C GLU A 357 17.38 0.24 -43.42
N TYR A 358 16.13 0.39 -43.83
CA TYR A 358 15.28 1.51 -43.42
C TYR A 358 14.93 1.47 -41.92
N GLU A 359 15.71 2.18 -41.11
CA GLU A 359 15.31 2.55 -39.75
C GLU A 359 14.41 3.79 -39.77
N ASP A 360 13.22 3.70 -39.17
CA ASP A 360 12.35 4.86 -38.95
C ASP A 360 12.93 5.73 -37.82
N VAL A 361 13.81 6.65 -38.20
CA VAL A 361 14.29 7.71 -37.32
C VAL A 361 13.08 8.54 -36.87
N SER A 362 12.63 8.30 -35.64
CA SER A 362 11.48 8.98 -35.06
C SER A 362 11.75 10.47 -34.93
N SER A 363 11.29 11.26 -35.90
CA SER A 363 11.17 12.71 -35.77
C SER A 363 10.47 13.02 -34.44
N GLY A 364 11.07 13.85 -33.60
CA GLY A 364 10.57 14.22 -32.26
C GLY A 364 9.24 14.97 -32.21
N GLU A 365 8.46 14.98 -33.31
CA GLU A 365 7.03 15.27 -33.30
C GLU A 365 6.29 14.22 -32.46
N GLU A 366 6.17 14.55 -31.18
CA GLU A 366 5.17 13.99 -30.30
C GLU A 366 3.77 14.37 -30.79
N LEU A 367 2.76 13.50 -30.59
CA LEU A 367 1.39 13.83 -30.97
C LEU A 367 0.95 15.07 -30.19
N PRO A 368 0.41 16.13 -30.84
CA PRO A 368 -0.18 17.26 -30.13
C PRO A 368 -1.25 16.74 -29.15
N LEU A 369 -1.38 17.32 -27.96
CA LEU A 369 -2.42 16.92 -27.01
C LEU A 369 -3.82 17.35 -27.49
N TYR A 370 -4.86 16.62 -27.05
CA TYR A 370 -6.26 16.94 -27.33
C TYR A 370 -6.69 18.21 -26.59
N PHE A 371 -6.48 18.23 -25.27
CA PHE A 371 -6.72 19.38 -24.42
C PHE A 371 -5.58 20.40 -24.60
N LYS A 372 -5.92 21.59 -25.08
CA LYS A 372 -5.02 22.75 -25.25
C LYS A 372 -5.22 23.80 -24.18
N GLU A 373 -6.46 23.95 -23.69
CA GLU A 373 -6.82 24.88 -22.63
C GLU A 373 -7.42 24.12 -21.43
N PRO A 374 -7.08 24.50 -20.17
CA PRO A 374 -7.66 23.88 -18.98
C PRO A 374 -9.20 23.91 -18.93
N LYS A 375 -9.82 24.92 -19.54
CA LYS A 375 -11.27 25.07 -19.62
C LYS A 375 -11.96 23.91 -20.34
N GLN A 376 -11.32 23.33 -21.36
CA GLN A 376 -11.89 22.23 -22.16
C GLN A 376 -12.09 20.97 -21.31
N LEU A 377 -11.21 20.72 -20.34
CA LEU A 377 -11.36 19.62 -19.40
C LEU A 377 -12.54 19.85 -18.45
N LEU A 378 -12.71 21.07 -17.96
CA LEU A 378 -13.85 21.45 -17.11
C LEU A 378 -15.18 21.39 -17.86
N GLU A 379 -15.18 21.70 -19.17
CA GLU A 379 -16.35 21.60 -20.04
C GLU A 379 -16.77 20.13 -20.26
N VAL A 380 -15.79 19.22 -20.46
CA VAL A 380 -16.06 17.77 -20.51
C VAL A 380 -16.61 17.26 -19.17
N PHE A 381 -16.08 17.71 -18.03
CA PHE A 381 -16.64 17.34 -16.73
C PHE A 381 -18.07 17.86 -16.52
N LYS A 382 -18.36 19.11 -16.88
CA LYS A 382 -19.72 19.65 -16.82
C LYS A 382 -20.69 18.88 -17.71
N ALA A 383 -20.31 18.55 -18.93
CA ALA A 383 -21.15 17.74 -19.82
C ALA A 383 -21.41 16.34 -19.24
N LEU A 384 -20.43 15.72 -18.56
CA LEU A 384 -20.62 14.45 -17.85
C LEU A 384 -21.50 14.62 -16.59
N GLU A 385 -21.37 15.72 -15.85
CA GLU A 385 -22.24 16.05 -14.70
C GLU A 385 -23.70 16.25 -15.15
N GLU A 386 -23.92 17.02 -16.21
CA GLU A 386 -25.23 17.24 -16.84
C GLU A 386 -25.83 15.92 -17.37
N GLN A 387 -25.04 15.09 -18.05
CA GLN A 387 -25.48 13.77 -18.52
C GLN A 387 -25.81 12.82 -17.37
N ASN A 388 -25.00 12.78 -16.31
CA ASN A 388 -25.28 11.97 -15.13
C ASN A 388 -26.52 12.46 -14.38
N LEU A 389 -26.71 13.78 -14.26
CA LEU A 389 -27.92 14.36 -13.68
C LEU A 389 -29.17 14.01 -14.51
N PHE A 390 -29.07 14.06 -15.84
CA PHE A 390 -30.15 13.63 -16.74
C PHE A 390 -30.46 12.13 -16.61
N LEU A 391 -29.45 11.27 -16.47
CA LEU A 391 -29.65 9.84 -16.21
C LEU A 391 -30.31 9.58 -14.85
N ILE A 392 -29.91 10.29 -13.81
CA ILE A 392 -30.52 10.22 -12.47
C ILE A 392 -31.97 10.69 -12.54
N GLN A 393 -32.26 11.82 -13.20
CA GLN A 393 -33.62 12.32 -13.37
C GLN A 393 -34.50 11.34 -14.15
N ASN A 394 -34.01 10.77 -15.26
CA ASN A 394 -34.77 9.75 -16.01
C ASN A 394 -35.01 8.48 -15.17
N GLY A 395 -34.05 8.07 -14.35
CA GLY A 395 -34.20 6.96 -13.41
C GLY A 395 -35.28 7.25 -12.36
N GLN A 396 -35.24 8.42 -11.74
CA GLN A 396 -36.26 8.89 -10.80
C GLN A 396 -37.64 9.01 -11.46
N GLU A 397 -37.74 9.54 -12.69
CA GLU A 397 -39.01 9.61 -13.41
C GLU A 397 -39.56 8.22 -13.76
N ALA A 398 -38.71 7.26 -14.12
CA ALA A 398 -39.13 5.89 -14.38
C ALA A 398 -39.61 5.18 -13.10
N GLU A 399 -38.87 5.34 -11.99
CA GLU A 399 -39.27 4.84 -10.66
C GLU A 399 -40.58 5.49 -10.20
N GLN A 400 -40.71 6.82 -10.32
CA GLN A 400 -41.90 7.57 -9.96
C GLN A 400 -43.12 7.09 -10.76
N ARG A 401 -42.97 6.87 -12.08
CA ARG A 401 -44.03 6.30 -12.95
C ARG A 401 -44.42 4.90 -12.50
N GLN A 402 -43.45 4.02 -12.25
CA GLN A 402 -43.70 2.66 -11.75
C GLN A 402 -44.41 2.65 -10.39
N VAL A 403 -44.00 3.53 -9.46
CA VAL A 403 -44.67 3.69 -8.15
C VAL A 403 -46.09 4.22 -8.31
N THR A 404 -46.35 5.16 -9.24
CA THR A 404 -47.73 5.61 -9.51
C THR A 404 -48.59 4.51 -10.13
N GLU A 405 -48.05 3.73 -11.08
CA GLU A 405 -48.74 2.61 -11.72
C GLU A 405 -49.09 1.53 -10.70
N GLN A 406 -48.13 1.07 -9.89
CA GLN A 406 -48.37 0.12 -8.80
C GLN A 406 -49.38 0.65 -7.78
N ARG A 407 -49.38 1.96 -7.49
CA ARG A 407 -50.33 2.58 -6.57
C ARG A 407 -51.75 2.60 -7.14
N ASP A 408 -51.92 2.86 -8.42
CA ASP A 408 -53.21 2.83 -9.09
C ASP A 408 -53.70 1.39 -9.35
N GLU A 409 -52.81 0.42 -9.58
CA GLU A 409 -53.13 -1.01 -9.51
C GLU A 409 -53.63 -1.42 -8.12
N CYS A 410 -52.90 -1.05 -7.05
CA CYS A 410 -53.34 -1.31 -5.68
C CYS A 410 -54.69 -0.66 -5.38
N ARG A 411 -54.93 0.55 -5.88
CA ARG A 411 -56.19 1.29 -5.72
C ARG A 411 -57.35 0.65 -6.48
N THR A 412 -57.14 0.20 -7.71
CA THR A 412 -58.16 -0.49 -8.52
C THR A 412 -58.44 -1.89 -7.99
N LEU A 413 -57.43 -2.61 -7.49
CA LEU A 413 -57.60 -3.85 -6.72
C LEU A 413 -58.39 -3.60 -5.44
N GLN A 414 -58.08 -2.55 -4.67
CA GLN A 414 -58.83 -2.20 -3.46
C GLN A 414 -60.29 -1.82 -3.77
N GLN A 415 -60.54 -1.07 -4.84
CA GLN A 415 -61.88 -0.73 -5.30
C GLN A 415 -62.66 -1.96 -5.79
N THR A 416 -62.07 -2.81 -6.63
CA THR A 416 -62.72 -4.04 -7.10
C THR A 416 -62.93 -5.05 -5.99
N LEU A 417 -62.03 -5.16 -5.02
CA LEU A 417 -62.27 -5.90 -3.78
C LEU A 417 -63.44 -5.27 -3.01
N SER A 418 -63.47 -3.96 -2.80
CA SER A 418 -64.59 -3.31 -2.08
C SER A 418 -65.95 -3.49 -2.76
N ALA A 419 -65.98 -3.56 -4.10
CA ALA A 419 -67.18 -3.81 -4.89
C ALA A 419 -67.58 -5.28 -4.98
N LYS A 420 -66.62 -6.22 -4.89
CA LYS A 420 -66.84 -7.67 -4.92
C LYS A 420 -66.97 -8.30 -3.53
N THR A 421 -66.59 -7.60 -2.46
CA THR A 421 -66.69 -8.19 -1.11
C THR A 421 -68.15 -8.17 -0.70
N GLU A 422 -68.77 -9.34 -0.75
CA GLU A 422 -69.92 -9.73 0.07
C GLU A 422 -69.50 -9.74 1.56
N ARG A 423 -69.04 -8.60 2.07
CA ARG A 423 -68.44 -8.44 3.40
C ARG A 423 -69.46 -8.66 4.52
N SER A 424 -70.74 -8.81 4.14
CA SER A 424 -71.87 -9.00 5.03
C SER A 424 -71.71 -10.22 5.95
N SER A 425 -71.33 -11.41 5.46
CA SER A 425 -71.37 -12.62 6.30
C SER A 425 -70.29 -12.65 7.39
N GLN A 426 -69.05 -12.28 7.07
CA GLN A 426 -67.98 -12.20 8.06
C GLN A 426 -68.12 -10.98 8.98
N ASP A 427 -68.51 -9.80 8.48
CA ASP A 427 -68.79 -8.66 9.36
C ASP A 427 -70.02 -8.91 10.25
N GLN A 428 -71.03 -9.65 9.77
CA GLN A 428 -72.17 -10.10 10.61
C GLN A 428 -71.70 -11.07 11.69
N MET A 429 -70.90 -12.07 11.34
CA MET A 429 -70.36 -13.03 12.31
C MET A 429 -69.50 -12.35 13.38
N LEU A 430 -68.66 -11.38 13.01
CA LEU A 430 -67.86 -10.59 13.95
C LEU A 430 -68.73 -9.69 14.83
N LYS A 431 -69.79 -9.07 14.28
CA LYS A 431 -70.77 -8.28 15.06
C LYS A 431 -71.55 -9.18 16.03
N GLU A 432 -71.97 -10.36 15.61
CA GLU A 432 -72.63 -11.34 16.47
C GLU A 432 -71.72 -11.81 17.61
N LEU A 433 -70.44 -12.09 17.32
CA LEU A 433 -69.48 -12.49 18.32
C LEU A 433 -69.24 -11.37 19.34
N THR A 434 -69.04 -10.14 18.86
CA THR A 434 -68.90 -8.93 19.70
C THR A 434 -70.12 -8.75 20.61
N ASN A 435 -71.34 -8.92 20.09
CA ASN A 435 -72.56 -8.83 20.88
C ASN A 435 -72.68 -9.94 21.93
N LYS A 436 -72.22 -11.17 21.62
CA LYS A 436 -72.20 -12.29 22.58
C LYS A 436 -71.18 -12.07 23.70
N VAL A 437 -69.99 -11.56 23.37
CA VAL A 437 -68.97 -11.15 24.37
C VAL A 437 -69.53 -10.07 25.29
N LEU A 438 -70.19 -9.05 24.75
CA LEU A 438 -70.82 -7.99 25.54
C LEU A 438 -71.97 -8.51 26.44
N GLN A 439 -72.73 -9.50 25.99
CA GLN A 439 -73.75 -10.15 26.83
C GLN A 439 -73.14 -10.90 28.03
N VAL A 440 -72.04 -11.64 27.82
CA VAL A 440 -71.33 -12.32 28.91
C VAL A 440 -70.73 -11.30 29.87
N TYR A 441 -70.11 -10.22 29.37
CA TYR A 441 -69.60 -9.12 30.17
C TYR A 441 -70.67 -8.54 31.11
N LEU A 442 -71.83 -8.15 30.58
CA LEU A 442 -72.93 -7.64 31.42
C LEU A 442 -73.47 -8.69 32.40
N ALA A 443 -73.53 -9.97 32.01
CA ALA A 443 -73.98 -11.07 32.87
C ALA A 443 -72.99 -11.35 34.03
N CYS A 444 -71.69 -11.09 33.83
CA CYS A 444 -70.66 -11.14 34.88
C CYS A 444 -70.74 -9.96 35.88
N GLY A 445 -71.74 -9.06 35.74
CA GLY A 445 -72.00 -8.00 36.71
C GLY A 445 -71.05 -6.81 36.62
N PHE A 446 -70.62 -6.44 35.41
CA PHE A 446 -69.94 -5.17 35.15
C PHE A 446 -70.97 -4.08 34.80
N GLU A 447 -70.85 -2.89 35.40
CA GLU A 447 -71.76 -1.77 35.12
C GLU A 447 -71.44 -1.12 33.77
N GLN A 448 -72.48 -0.79 33.00
CA GLN A 448 -72.34 -0.29 31.64
C GLN A 448 -72.02 1.21 31.62
N GLN A 449 -70.73 1.57 31.59
CA GLN A 449 -70.32 2.96 31.36
C GLN A 449 -70.42 3.31 29.86
N GLU A 450 -70.80 4.54 29.53
CA GLU A 450 -71.09 4.94 28.13
C GLU A 450 -69.89 4.81 27.17
N LYS A 451 -68.67 4.64 27.70
CA LYS A 451 -67.44 4.44 26.95
C LYS A 451 -67.29 3.01 26.40
N ASP A 452 -67.97 2.02 26.96
CA ASP A 452 -67.76 0.60 26.62
C ASP A 452 -68.38 0.20 25.27
N ARG A 453 -69.26 1.04 24.71
CA ARG A 453 -69.84 0.84 23.36
C ARG A 453 -68.81 0.87 22.21
N ARG A 454 -67.55 1.22 22.48
CA ARG A 454 -66.43 1.21 21.50
C ARG A 454 -65.20 0.46 22.03
N VAL A 455 -65.35 -0.40 23.04
CA VAL A 455 -64.24 -1.21 23.57
C VAL A 455 -64.09 -2.48 22.73
N ASP A 456 -62.84 -2.86 22.49
CA ASP A 456 -62.45 -4.07 21.75
C ASP A 456 -62.98 -5.33 22.46
N PRO A 457 -63.63 -6.29 21.77
CA PRO A 457 -64.01 -7.58 22.33
C PRO A 457 -62.90 -8.28 23.11
N LEU A 458 -61.64 -8.15 22.69
CA LEU A 458 -60.49 -8.73 23.40
C LEU A 458 -60.31 -8.11 24.79
N LYS A 459 -60.54 -6.80 24.94
CA LYS A 459 -60.41 -6.12 26.24
C LYS A 459 -61.55 -6.43 27.19
N LEU A 460 -62.76 -6.68 26.66
CA LEU A 460 -63.88 -7.19 27.45
C LEU A 460 -63.62 -8.61 27.95
N LEU A 461 -63.02 -9.48 27.11
CA LEU A 461 -62.63 -10.84 27.50
C LEU A 461 -61.53 -10.83 28.57
N GLU A 462 -60.48 -10.02 28.40
CA GLU A 462 -59.40 -9.84 29.38
C GLU A 462 -59.95 -9.44 30.77
N GLN A 463 -60.95 -8.55 30.82
CA GLN A 463 -61.59 -8.16 32.08
C GLN A 463 -62.46 -9.26 32.71
N ILE A 464 -63.13 -10.08 31.88
CA ILE A 464 -63.86 -11.26 32.35
C ILE A 464 -62.90 -12.31 32.91
N GLU A 465 -61.75 -12.51 32.26
CA GLU A 465 -60.69 -13.44 32.65
C GLU A 465 -60.08 -13.06 34.00
N VAL A 466 -59.64 -11.81 34.17
CA VAL A 466 -59.13 -11.31 35.47
C VAL A 466 -60.16 -11.48 36.59
N LYS A 467 -61.45 -11.18 36.33
CA LYS A 467 -62.50 -11.37 37.34
C LYS A 467 -62.78 -12.85 37.64
N LEU A 468 -62.57 -13.75 36.68
CA LEU A 468 -62.63 -15.19 36.90
C LEU A 468 -61.46 -15.65 37.77
N GLU A 469 -60.24 -15.18 37.52
CA GLU A 469 -59.06 -15.46 38.34
C GLU A 469 -59.23 -14.94 39.79
N GLU A 470 -59.71 -13.70 39.97
CA GLU A 470 -60.04 -13.14 41.30
C GLU A 470 -61.07 -13.99 42.05
N LEU A 471 -62.14 -14.43 41.38
CA LEU A 471 -63.16 -15.29 41.98
C LEU A 471 -62.63 -16.69 42.32
N LEU A 472 -61.78 -17.27 41.47
CA LEU A 472 -61.14 -18.57 41.71
C LEU A 472 -60.14 -18.51 42.88
N ALA A 473 -59.30 -17.48 42.94
CA ALA A 473 -58.42 -17.23 44.08
C ALA A 473 -59.22 -17.05 45.38
N SER A 474 -60.33 -16.29 45.34
CA SER A 474 -61.22 -16.14 46.50
C SER A 474 -61.92 -17.44 46.92
N LEU A 475 -61.96 -18.46 46.05
CA LEU A 475 -62.51 -19.79 46.31
C LEU A 475 -61.47 -20.74 46.93
N GLU A 476 -60.18 -20.56 46.67
CA GLU A 476 -59.11 -21.36 47.30
C GLU A 476 -59.00 -21.12 48.82
N ASP A 477 -59.34 -19.92 49.28
CA ASP A 477 -59.37 -19.57 50.72
C ASP A 477 -60.56 -20.17 51.49
N TYR A 478 -61.55 -20.77 50.82
CA TYR A 478 -62.73 -21.35 51.49
C TYR A 478 -62.44 -22.74 52.08
N PRO A 479 -62.98 -23.06 53.27
CA PRO A 479 -62.76 -24.35 53.90
C PRO A 479 -63.31 -25.50 53.04
N GLU A 480 -62.42 -26.37 52.60
CA GLU A 480 -62.61 -27.47 51.63
C GLU A 480 -63.91 -28.28 51.83
N LYS A 481 -64.30 -28.57 53.09
CA LYS A 481 -65.54 -29.28 53.42
C LYS A 481 -66.82 -28.54 53.00
N LEU A 482 -66.84 -27.22 53.12
CA LEU A 482 -68.00 -26.40 52.73
C LEU A 482 -68.11 -26.32 51.20
N VAL A 483 -66.98 -26.24 50.51
CA VAL A 483 -66.91 -26.31 49.04
C VAL A 483 -67.44 -27.67 48.56
N GLU A 484 -66.97 -28.77 49.13
CA GLU A 484 -67.39 -30.12 48.76
C GLU A 484 -68.89 -30.40 49.04
N GLU A 485 -69.47 -29.79 50.08
CA GLU A 485 -70.92 -29.85 50.36
C GLU A 485 -71.74 -29.05 49.33
N LEU A 486 -71.30 -27.82 49.01
CA LEU A 486 -71.94 -26.95 48.01
C LEU A 486 -71.83 -27.50 46.59
N GLU A 487 -70.69 -28.10 46.22
CA GLU A 487 -70.51 -28.81 44.95
C GLU A 487 -71.44 -30.02 44.86
N ARG A 488 -71.51 -30.84 45.91
CA ARG A 488 -72.48 -31.94 45.98
C ARG A 488 -73.91 -31.44 45.87
N GLU A 489 -74.25 -30.26 46.37
CA GLU A 489 -75.58 -29.67 46.24
C GLU A 489 -75.84 -29.15 44.82
N LYS A 490 -74.91 -28.41 44.22
CA LYS A 490 -74.98 -27.94 42.83
C LYS A 490 -75.06 -29.11 41.83
N GLU A 491 -74.29 -30.17 42.01
CA GLU A 491 -74.35 -31.37 41.16
C GLU A 491 -75.62 -32.19 41.43
N ARG A 492 -76.15 -32.23 42.67
CA ARG A 492 -77.50 -32.75 42.96
C ARG A 492 -78.56 -31.95 42.20
N GLU A 493 -78.47 -30.62 42.20
CA GLU A 493 -79.38 -29.72 41.49
C GLU A 493 -79.27 -29.92 39.96
N ARG A 494 -78.05 -29.98 39.41
CA ARG A 494 -77.82 -30.24 37.97
C ARG A 494 -78.41 -31.59 37.55
N ARG A 495 -78.16 -32.66 38.32
CA ARG A 495 -78.76 -33.99 38.09
C ARG A 495 -80.28 -33.97 38.22
N LYS A 496 -80.85 -33.15 39.10
CA LYS A 496 -82.29 -32.94 39.20
C LYS A 496 -82.82 -32.23 37.96
N ARG A 497 -82.25 -31.08 37.55
CA ARG A 497 -82.62 -30.35 36.32
C ARG A 497 -82.55 -31.25 35.07
N VAL A 498 -81.52 -32.09 34.92
CA VAL A 498 -81.41 -33.05 33.81
C VAL A 498 -82.50 -34.12 33.86
N ARG A 499 -82.81 -34.67 35.05
CA ARG A 499 -83.93 -35.62 35.22
C ARG A 499 -85.27 -34.97 34.92
N ASP A 500 -85.53 -33.79 35.46
CA ASP A 500 -86.78 -33.05 35.30
C ASP A 500 -86.97 -32.64 33.83
N ALA A 501 -85.93 -32.20 33.13
CA ALA A 501 -85.96 -31.93 31.69
C ALA A 501 -86.23 -33.21 30.86
N LYS A 502 -85.65 -34.35 31.25
CA LYS A 502 -85.90 -35.65 30.58
C LYS A 502 -87.34 -36.14 30.79
N ILE A 503 -87.88 -35.98 32.01
CA ILE A 503 -89.28 -36.27 32.34
C ILE A 503 -90.20 -35.31 31.58
N ALA A 504 -89.90 -34.00 31.54
CA ALA A 504 -90.67 -33.02 30.78
C ALA A 504 -90.68 -33.33 29.28
N LEU A 505 -89.55 -33.77 28.70
CA LEU A 505 -89.48 -34.21 27.31
C LEU A 505 -90.29 -35.49 27.05
N GLN A 506 -90.29 -36.45 27.99
CA GLN A 506 -91.16 -37.64 27.90
C GLN A 506 -92.64 -37.27 28.03
N ASN A 507 -93.01 -36.41 28.97
CA ASN A 507 -94.37 -35.91 29.15
C ASN A 507 -94.86 -35.11 27.94
N LYS A 508 -94.01 -34.27 27.33
CA LYS A 508 -94.32 -33.56 26.08
C LYS A 508 -94.60 -34.56 24.95
N LYS A 509 -93.74 -35.57 24.76
CA LYS A 509 -93.95 -36.63 23.76
C LYS A 509 -95.19 -37.48 24.05
N ALA A 510 -95.55 -37.70 25.31
CA ALA A 510 -96.77 -38.40 25.70
C ALA A 510 -98.03 -37.55 25.44
N ALA A 511 -97.99 -36.26 25.75
CA ALA A 511 -99.05 -35.30 25.46
C ALA A 511 -99.25 -35.12 23.94
N GLU A 512 -98.18 -35.02 23.16
CA GLU A 512 -98.24 -35.00 21.69
C GLU A 512 -98.88 -36.28 21.13
N ARG A 513 -98.57 -37.45 21.68
CA ARG A 513 -99.23 -38.72 21.30
C ARG A 513 -100.72 -38.72 21.66
N LEU A 514 -101.09 -38.23 22.85
CA LEU A 514 -102.48 -38.16 23.29
C LEU A 514 -103.29 -37.16 22.44
N ALA A 515 -102.72 -35.99 22.15
CA ALA A 515 -103.33 -34.98 21.27
C ALA A 515 -103.45 -35.48 19.83
N ALA A 516 -102.43 -36.17 19.30
CA ALA A 516 -102.51 -36.81 17.99
C ALA A 516 -103.57 -37.93 17.95
N SER A 517 -103.73 -38.68 19.04
CA SER A 517 -104.80 -39.67 19.19
C SER A 517 -106.18 -39.01 19.19
N GLN A 518 -106.40 -37.99 20.03
CA GLN A 518 -107.66 -37.23 20.07
C GLN A 518 -108.00 -36.60 18.71
N LYS A 519 -107.01 -35.99 18.04
CA LYS A 519 -107.22 -35.40 16.71
C LYS A 519 -107.57 -36.46 15.66
N ARG A 520 -106.97 -37.65 15.71
CA ARG A 520 -107.33 -38.80 14.87
C ARG A 520 -108.73 -39.35 15.19
N SER A 521 -109.18 -39.28 16.45
CA SER A 521 -110.55 -39.64 16.85
C SER A 521 -111.60 -38.60 16.42
N GLN A 522 -111.20 -37.33 16.28
CA GLN A 522 -112.07 -36.23 15.83
C GLN A 522 -112.12 -36.09 14.30
N GLU A 523 -111.17 -36.68 13.57
CA GLU A 523 -111.24 -36.73 12.10
C GLU A 523 -112.42 -37.60 11.62
N PRO A 524 -113.28 -37.10 10.72
CA PRO A 524 -114.44 -37.85 10.25
C PRO A 524 -114.02 -39.11 9.49
N VAL A 525 -114.66 -40.24 9.83
CA VAL A 525 -114.29 -41.57 9.30
C VAL A 525 -114.45 -41.64 7.79
N LYS A 526 -113.31 -41.63 7.07
CA LYS A 526 -113.25 -41.82 5.61
C LYS A 526 -113.66 -43.26 5.24
N ARG A 527 -114.92 -43.45 4.85
CA ARG A 527 -115.44 -44.75 4.38
C ARG A 527 -114.77 -45.09 3.04
N ARG A 528 -113.97 -46.16 3.00
CA ARG A 528 -113.38 -46.68 1.76
C ARG A 528 -114.43 -47.51 1.01
N VAL A 529 -114.55 -47.28 -0.30
CA VAL A 529 -115.44 -48.05 -1.18
C VAL A 529 -114.63 -49.18 -1.82
N GLY A 530 -115.16 -50.41 -1.80
CA GLY A 530 -114.51 -51.60 -2.38
C GLY A 530 -113.80 -52.52 -1.36
N LYS A 531 -113.69 -53.81 -1.72
CA LYS A 531 -113.17 -54.89 -0.86
C LYS A 531 -111.64 -54.93 -0.92
N LEU A 532 -110.98 -54.82 0.23
CA LEU A 532 -109.51 -54.68 0.31
C LEU A 532 -108.80 -56.04 0.14
N ILE A 533 -107.82 -56.10 -0.77
CA ILE A 533 -106.99 -57.29 -1.01
C ILE A 533 -105.92 -57.42 0.07
N MET A 534 -105.87 -58.58 0.73
CA MET A 534 -104.91 -58.91 1.78
C MET A 534 -103.67 -59.57 1.18
N PHE A 535 -102.55 -58.85 1.12
CA PHE A 535 -101.24 -59.44 0.81
C PHE A 535 -100.67 -60.12 2.06
N ARG A 536 -100.14 -61.33 1.91
CA ARG A 536 -99.42 -62.03 2.99
C ARG A 536 -98.01 -61.46 3.13
N SER A 537 -97.54 -61.29 4.36
CA SER A 537 -96.22 -60.73 4.66
C SER A 537 -95.06 -61.61 4.15
N PRO A 538 -94.06 -61.07 3.45
CA PRO A 538 -92.84 -61.81 3.14
C PRO A 538 -92.01 -62.08 4.43
N PRO A 539 -91.14 -63.11 4.43
CA PRO A 539 -90.36 -63.50 5.61
C PRO A 539 -89.30 -62.46 6.00
N VAL A 540 -88.98 -62.42 7.30
CA VAL A 540 -88.07 -61.45 7.92
C VAL A 540 -86.63 -61.64 7.41
N LYS A 541 -86.14 -60.70 6.59
CA LYS A 541 -84.71 -60.53 6.32
C LYS A 541 -84.08 -59.68 7.43
N GLN A 542 -83.13 -60.25 8.16
CA GLN A 542 -82.24 -59.48 9.04
C GLN A 542 -81.18 -58.80 8.18
N GLU A 543 -81.28 -57.49 7.99
CA GLU A 543 -80.21 -56.73 7.34
C GLU A 543 -79.04 -56.55 8.31
N ARG A 544 -77.82 -56.78 7.80
CA ARG A 544 -76.59 -56.61 8.59
C ARG A 544 -76.46 -55.15 9.01
N LYS A 545 -76.23 -54.94 10.30
CA LYS A 545 -75.95 -53.61 10.87
C LYS A 545 -74.64 -53.09 10.26
N VAL A 546 -74.75 -52.18 9.28
CA VAL A 546 -73.60 -51.43 8.78
C VAL A 546 -73.14 -50.53 9.93
N VAL A 547 -71.99 -50.86 10.51
CA VAL A 547 -71.31 -49.96 11.43
C VAL A 547 -70.72 -48.85 10.60
N VAL A 548 -71.47 -47.76 10.46
CA VAL A 548 -70.85 -46.45 10.18
C VAL A 548 -69.89 -46.20 11.34
N ARG A 549 -68.61 -46.01 11.03
CA ARG A 549 -67.64 -45.60 12.04
C ARG A 549 -68.05 -44.22 12.52
N ASP A 550 -68.45 -44.12 13.78
CA ASP A 550 -68.71 -42.84 14.42
C ASP A 550 -67.39 -42.08 14.59
N GLU A 551 -67.11 -41.14 13.68
CA GLU A 551 -65.94 -40.24 13.71
C GLU A 551 -65.89 -39.38 15.00
N THR A 552 -67.02 -39.32 15.73
CA THR A 552 -67.13 -38.70 17.06
C THR A 552 -66.30 -39.41 18.13
N ALA A 553 -65.96 -40.69 17.96
CA ALA A 553 -65.10 -41.42 18.88
C ALA A 553 -63.62 -41.02 18.74
N GLU A 554 -63.13 -40.81 17.51
CA GLU A 554 -61.75 -40.36 17.26
C GLU A 554 -61.55 -38.89 17.69
N LEU A 555 -62.57 -38.04 17.54
CA LEU A 555 -62.57 -36.68 18.08
C LEU A 555 -62.54 -36.65 19.61
N ALA A 556 -63.34 -37.48 20.30
CA ALA A 556 -63.32 -37.56 21.76
C ALA A 556 -61.97 -38.08 22.30
N GLU A 557 -61.30 -39.00 21.58
CA GLU A 557 -59.98 -39.50 21.95
C GLU A 557 -58.85 -38.48 21.68
N LEU A 558 -59.03 -37.57 20.71
CA LEU A 558 -58.16 -36.42 20.47
C LEU A 558 -58.38 -35.31 21.51
N GLU A 559 -59.62 -35.01 21.90
CA GLU A 559 -59.92 -34.07 22.98
C GLU A 559 -59.35 -34.57 24.32
N GLN A 560 -59.46 -35.86 24.65
CA GLN A 560 -58.82 -36.41 25.85
C GLN A 560 -57.28 -36.32 25.82
N LYS A 561 -56.64 -36.43 24.65
CA LYS A 561 -55.19 -36.25 24.52
C LYS A 561 -54.74 -34.79 24.57
N LEU A 562 -55.63 -33.84 24.25
CA LEU A 562 -55.41 -32.39 24.38
C LEU A 562 -55.68 -31.86 25.79
N PHE A 563 -56.41 -32.60 26.63
CA PHE A 563 -56.81 -32.16 27.98
C PHE A 563 -55.96 -32.74 29.13
N PHE A 564 -54.98 -33.61 28.82
CA PHE A 564 -54.10 -34.25 29.81
C PHE A 564 -52.59 -34.18 29.41
N SER A 565 -52.18 -33.08 28.78
CA SER A 565 -50.76 -32.72 28.58
C SER A 565 -50.38 -31.47 29.34
#